data_AF-A0A077XT12-F1
#
_entry.id   AF-A0A077XT12-F1
#
_cell.length_a   1.000
_cell.length_b   1.000
_cell.length_c   1.000
_cell.angle_alpha   90.00
_cell.angle_beta   90.00
_cell.angle_gamma   90.00
#
_symmetry.space_group_name_H-M   'P 1'
#
loop_
_entity.id
_entity.type
_entity.pdbx_description
1 polymer ?
#
loop_
_entity_poly.entity_id
_entity_poly.type
_entity_poly.pdbx_seq_one_letter_code
_entity_poly.pdbx_strand_id
1 'polypeptide(L)'
;MGGDEEAWMTLGRASQILDNLIAAGKAKPMIVVMPNGHTSNAAAPGESAKGFYKIDMMTPDIFTGDMETYFNEIINFTEQNYRVKSDAKDRAIAGLSMGGFHSLYISANQPKMFGYVGLFSPAILPPQNKQSPIYMNLDTKLDIQRKQGYQLYWIAIGKTDFLYKSVTDFRNKLDRSGFKYTYVESDGGHTWSNWRTYLTDFVPQLFK
;
A
#
# COMPACT_ATOMS: atom_id res chain seq x y z
N MET A 1 -6.90 -14.28 2.92
CA MET A 1 -6.33 -12.94 2.72
C MET A 1 -6.89 -12.37 1.44
N GLY A 2 -8.02 -11.70 1.62
CA GLY A 2 -8.64 -10.72 0.74
C GLY A 2 -9.30 -9.72 1.71
N GLY A 3 -9.32 -8.44 1.36
CA GLY A 3 -9.89 -7.40 2.20
C GLY A 3 -10.66 -6.41 1.34
N ASP A 4 -11.49 -5.63 2.00
CA ASP A 4 -12.28 -4.54 1.44
C ASP A 4 -11.93 -3.25 2.19
N GLU A 5 -12.66 -2.17 1.93
CA GLU A 5 -12.49 -0.87 2.57
C GLU A 5 -12.64 -0.91 4.12
N GLU A 6 -13.34 -1.92 4.66
CA GLU A 6 -13.58 -2.09 6.10
C GLU A 6 -12.47 -2.85 6.82
N ALA A 7 -11.60 -3.55 6.07
CA ALA A 7 -10.64 -4.50 6.65
C ALA A 7 -9.61 -3.82 7.59
N TRP A 8 -9.13 -2.63 7.24
CA TRP A 8 -8.19 -1.89 8.10
C TRP A 8 -8.83 -1.38 9.38
N MET A 9 -10.11 -1.01 9.34
CA MET A 9 -10.87 -0.58 10.52
C MET A 9 -11.15 -1.76 11.45
N THR A 10 -11.65 -2.86 10.90
CA THR A 10 -12.13 -4.00 11.67
C THR A 10 -11.00 -4.91 12.15
N LEU A 11 -10.16 -5.38 11.23
CA LEU A 11 -9.07 -6.32 11.49
C LEU A 11 -7.75 -5.59 11.81
N GLY A 12 -7.51 -4.49 11.11
CA GLY A 12 -6.31 -3.67 11.26
C GLY A 12 -6.32 -2.72 12.46
N ARG A 13 -7.48 -2.49 13.09
CA ARG A 13 -7.62 -1.57 14.25
C ARG A 13 -7.04 -0.18 13.97
N ALA A 14 -7.11 0.27 12.72
CA ALA A 14 -6.43 1.46 12.25
C ALA A 14 -6.87 2.72 13.03
N SER A 15 -8.16 2.85 13.34
CA SER A 15 -8.68 3.95 14.15
C SER A 15 -8.04 3.99 15.53
N GLN A 16 -8.03 2.86 16.26
CA GLN A 16 -7.46 2.85 17.61
C GLN A 16 -5.94 3.06 17.61
N ILE A 17 -5.23 2.53 16.60
CA ILE A 17 -3.78 2.75 16.47
C ILE A 17 -3.50 4.24 16.22
N LEU A 18 -4.17 4.86 15.27
CA LEU A 18 -3.98 6.26 14.90
C LEU A 18 -4.38 7.20 16.05
N ASP A 19 -5.54 6.98 16.66
CA ASP A 19 -6.02 7.78 17.80
C ASP A 19 -5.00 7.77 18.94
N ASN A 20 -4.50 6.59 19.32
CA ASN A 20 -3.51 6.45 20.38
C ASN A 20 -2.17 7.10 20.03
N LEU A 21 -1.68 6.94 18.80
CA LEU A 21 -0.42 7.53 18.37
C LEU A 21 -0.50 9.05 18.27
N ILE A 22 -1.63 9.59 17.80
CA ILE A 22 -1.87 11.02 17.71
C ILE A 22 -2.02 11.62 19.11
N ALA A 23 -2.83 11.01 19.98
CA ALA A 23 -2.99 11.46 21.36
C ALA A 23 -1.69 11.43 22.16
N ALA A 24 -0.81 10.45 21.90
CA ALA A 24 0.52 10.36 22.51
C ALA A 24 1.57 11.30 21.87
N GLY A 25 1.21 12.11 20.87
CA GLY A 25 2.12 13.00 20.16
C GLY A 25 3.19 12.29 19.31
N LYS A 26 3.00 10.99 19.03
CA LYS A 26 3.95 10.16 18.26
C LYS A 26 3.73 10.27 16.75
N ALA A 27 2.51 10.59 16.32
CA ALA A 27 2.14 10.79 14.92
C ALA A 27 1.49 12.16 14.71
N LYS A 28 1.69 12.77 13.53
CA LYS A 28 0.96 13.98 13.15
C LYS A 28 -0.51 13.63 12.89
N PRO A 29 -1.48 14.51 13.24
CA PRO A 29 -2.86 14.34 12.80
C PRO A 29 -2.93 14.26 11.27
N MET A 30 -3.69 13.30 10.75
CA MET A 30 -3.76 13.01 9.31
C MET A 30 -5.13 12.44 8.92
N ILE A 31 -5.46 12.55 7.64
CA ILE A 31 -6.60 11.84 7.03
C ILE A 31 -6.08 10.52 6.47
N VAL A 32 -6.79 9.43 6.77
CA VAL A 32 -6.49 8.07 6.28
C VAL A 32 -7.63 7.65 5.37
N VAL A 33 -7.31 7.35 4.11
CA VAL A 33 -8.28 6.88 3.09
C VAL A 33 -8.03 5.40 2.83
N MET A 34 -9.07 4.57 2.95
CA MET A 34 -8.97 3.11 2.85
C MET A 34 -9.90 2.61 1.73
N PRO A 35 -9.50 2.68 0.45
CA PRO A 35 -10.33 2.24 -0.65
C PRO A 35 -10.40 0.71 -0.75
N ASN A 36 -11.42 0.20 -1.46
CA ASN A 36 -11.45 -1.20 -1.86
C ASN A 36 -10.41 -1.45 -2.96
N GLY A 37 -9.56 -2.47 -2.76
CA GLY A 37 -8.51 -2.83 -3.72
C GLY A 37 -9.00 -3.66 -4.92
N HIS A 38 -10.26 -4.11 -4.90
CA HIS A 38 -10.89 -4.88 -5.97
C HIS A 38 -11.88 -3.99 -6.73
N THR A 39 -11.50 -3.51 -7.92
CA THR A 39 -12.33 -2.60 -8.73
C THR A 39 -13.61 -3.23 -9.25
N SER A 40 -13.71 -4.57 -9.22
CA SER A 40 -14.95 -5.28 -9.56
C SER A 40 -16.00 -5.28 -8.43
N ASN A 41 -15.64 -4.82 -7.23
CA ASN A 41 -16.52 -4.74 -6.08
C ASN A 41 -16.81 -3.27 -5.74
N ALA A 42 -18.10 -2.91 -5.67
CA ALA A 42 -18.50 -1.56 -5.30
C ALA A 42 -18.31 -1.25 -3.80
N ALA A 43 -18.44 -2.26 -2.94
CA ALA A 43 -18.28 -2.17 -1.49
C ALA A 43 -18.06 -3.57 -0.88
N ALA A 44 -17.79 -3.59 0.42
CA ALA A 44 -17.74 -4.77 1.27
C ALA A 44 -19.05 -5.60 1.16
N PRO A 45 -18.99 -6.93 1.36
CA PRO A 45 -20.17 -7.77 1.33
C PRO A 45 -21.27 -7.28 2.29
N GLY A 46 -22.45 -7.00 1.76
CA GLY A 46 -23.58 -6.44 2.51
C GLY A 46 -23.76 -4.91 2.36
N GLU A 47 -22.73 -4.19 1.91
CA GLU A 47 -22.72 -2.71 1.85
C GLU A 47 -23.02 -2.15 0.44
N SER A 48 -23.52 -3.00 -0.47
CA SER A 48 -23.94 -2.59 -1.81
C SER A 48 -25.22 -3.32 -2.25
N ALA A 49 -25.80 -2.91 -3.38
CA ALA A 49 -26.97 -3.57 -3.98
C ALA A 49 -26.74 -5.06 -4.30
N LYS A 50 -25.49 -5.54 -4.34
CA LYS A 50 -25.12 -6.95 -4.51
C LYS A 50 -25.44 -7.80 -3.26
N GLY A 51 -25.68 -7.16 -2.11
CA GLY A 51 -25.93 -7.82 -0.84
C GLY A 51 -24.72 -8.61 -0.33
N PHE A 52 -24.98 -9.63 0.50
CA PHE A 52 -23.95 -10.51 1.01
C PHE A 52 -23.47 -11.50 -0.06
N TYR A 53 -22.15 -11.59 -0.23
CA TYR A 53 -21.51 -12.56 -1.10
C TYR A 53 -20.25 -13.12 -0.44
N LYS A 54 -19.82 -14.31 -0.90
CA LYS A 54 -18.55 -14.90 -0.46
C LYS A 54 -17.40 -14.09 -1.05
N ILE A 55 -16.48 -13.64 -0.20
CA ILE A 55 -15.25 -12.97 -0.63
C ILE A 55 -14.46 -13.93 -1.53
N ASP A 56 -14.20 -13.48 -2.75
CA ASP A 56 -13.28 -14.14 -3.68
C ASP A 56 -11.96 -13.36 -3.68
N MET A 57 -10.85 -14.09 -3.50
CA MET A 57 -9.51 -13.51 -3.50
C MET A 57 -8.91 -13.46 -4.90
N MET A 58 -9.57 -14.07 -5.90
CA MET A 58 -9.12 -14.14 -7.29
C MET A 58 -10.18 -13.58 -8.23
N THR A 59 -10.56 -12.32 -7.99
CA THR A 59 -11.50 -11.61 -8.86
C THR A 59 -10.88 -11.30 -10.23
N PRO A 60 -11.70 -11.15 -11.30
CA PRO A 60 -11.19 -10.96 -12.66
C PRO A 60 -10.30 -9.72 -12.85
N ASP A 61 -10.52 -8.69 -12.02
CA ASP A 61 -9.81 -7.41 -12.01
C ASP A 61 -8.41 -7.48 -11.39
N ILE A 62 -8.06 -8.57 -10.69
CA ILE A 62 -6.70 -8.65 -10.12
C ILE A 62 -5.68 -8.75 -11.25
N PHE A 63 -4.64 -7.94 -11.13
CA PHE A 63 -3.57 -7.79 -12.11
C PHE A 63 -4.04 -7.31 -13.50
N THR A 64 -5.17 -6.60 -13.61
CA THR A 64 -5.52 -5.87 -14.85
C THR A 64 -4.78 -4.54 -14.99
N GLY A 65 -4.41 -3.92 -13.87
CA GLY A 65 -3.88 -2.56 -13.82
C GLY A 65 -4.95 -1.51 -13.52
N ASP A 66 -6.22 -1.89 -13.36
CA ASP A 66 -7.32 -0.93 -13.21
C ASP A 66 -7.17 -0.11 -11.93
N MET A 67 -6.90 -0.75 -10.79
CA MET A 67 -6.71 -0.04 -9.53
C MET A 67 -5.57 1.00 -9.62
N GLU A 68 -4.45 0.64 -10.25
CA GLU A 68 -3.35 1.59 -10.47
C GLU A 68 -3.71 2.71 -11.46
N THR A 69 -4.46 2.38 -12.51
CA THR A 69 -4.83 3.31 -13.59
C THR A 69 -5.79 4.38 -13.09
N TYR A 70 -6.81 3.97 -12.33
CA TYR A 70 -7.88 4.84 -11.86
C TYR A 70 -7.63 5.40 -10.46
N PHE A 71 -6.47 5.13 -9.85
CA PHE A 71 -6.16 5.61 -8.49
C PHE A 71 -6.28 7.13 -8.32
N ASN A 72 -6.05 7.89 -9.39
CA ASN A 72 -6.20 9.35 -9.39
C ASN A 72 -7.63 9.81 -9.10
N GLU A 73 -8.64 9.00 -9.36
CA GLU A 73 -10.03 9.34 -9.02
C GLU A 73 -10.21 9.43 -7.50
N ILE A 74 -9.57 8.53 -6.73
CA ILE A 74 -9.58 8.55 -5.27
C ILE A 74 -8.86 9.79 -4.74
N ILE A 75 -7.71 10.14 -5.34
CA ILE A 75 -6.96 11.36 -4.97
C ILE A 75 -7.80 12.60 -5.23
N ASN A 76 -8.34 12.74 -6.45
CA ASN A 76 -9.15 13.89 -6.84
C ASN A 76 -10.39 14.05 -5.96
N PHE A 77 -11.10 12.95 -5.69
CA PHE A 77 -12.24 12.97 -4.78
C PHE A 77 -11.83 13.43 -3.37
N THR A 78 -10.73 12.89 -2.84
CA THR A 78 -10.26 13.24 -1.49
C THR A 78 -9.91 14.73 -1.40
N GLU A 79 -9.18 15.27 -2.39
CA GLU A 79 -8.76 16.68 -2.40
C GLU A 79 -9.92 17.66 -2.57
N GLN A 80 -10.97 17.27 -3.29
CA GLN A 80 -12.14 18.11 -3.50
C GLN A 80 -13.09 18.11 -2.29
N ASN A 81 -13.12 17.03 -1.52
CA ASN A 81 -14.12 16.83 -0.46
C ASN A 81 -13.55 16.98 0.96
N TYR A 82 -12.23 16.97 1.14
CA TYR A 82 -11.59 17.08 2.45
C TYR A 82 -10.47 18.13 2.44
N ARG A 83 -10.18 18.71 3.61
CA ARG A 83 -9.06 19.64 3.80
C ARG A 83 -7.74 18.88 3.91
N VAL A 84 -7.18 18.53 2.76
CA VAL A 84 -5.88 17.86 2.64
C VAL A 84 -4.85 18.78 1.99
N LYS A 85 -3.57 18.46 2.16
CA LYS A 85 -2.48 19.06 1.39
C LYS A 85 -2.14 18.14 0.23
N SER A 86 -1.96 18.71 -0.96
CA SER A 86 -1.79 17.95 -2.21
C SER A 86 -0.32 17.73 -2.62
N ASP A 87 0.64 18.27 -1.87
CA ASP A 87 2.06 18.07 -2.14
C ASP A 87 2.50 16.63 -1.82
N ALA A 88 3.47 16.10 -2.58
CA ALA A 88 4.02 14.77 -2.36
C ALA A 88 4.50 14.55 -0.91
N LYS A 89 5.19 15.54 -0.34
CA LYS A 89 5.70 15.52 1.04
C LYS A 89 4.61 15.47 2.12
N ASP A 90 3.35 15.70 1.75
CA ASP A 90 2.19 15.62 2.64
C ASP A 90 1.26 14.45 2.25
N ARG A 91 1.70 13.56 1.34
CA ARG A 91 0.96 12.38 0.89
C ARG A 91 1.75 11.09 1.09
N ALA A 92 1.11 10.10 1.70
CA ALA A 92 1.64 8.76 1.91
C ALA A 92 0.73 7.71 1.25
N ILE A 93 1.32 6.60 0.79
CA ILE A 93 0.60 5.40 0.36
C ILE A 93 1.21 4.17 1.02
N ALA A 94 0.36 3.29 1.56
CA ALA A 94 0.82 2.03 2.11
C ALA A 94 -0.26 0.94 1.98
N GLY A 95 0.19 -0.31 1.93
CA GLY A 95 -0.72 -1.44 1.85
C GLY A 95 -0.05 -2.77 2.16
N LEU A 96 -0.90 -3.75 2.48
CA LEU A 96 -0.50 -5.11 2.83
C LEU A 96 -0.69 -6.09 1.67
N SER A 97 0.22 -7.05 1.47
CA SER A 97 0.06 -8.11 0.47
C SER A 97 -0.21 -7.56 -0.94
N MET A 98 -1.39 -7.80 -1.50
CA MET A 98 -1.88 -7.19 -2.74
C MET A 98 -1.97 -5.65 -2.66
N GLY A 99 -2.36 -5.08 -1.53
CA GLY A 99 -2.29 -3.63 -1.29
C GLY A 99 -0.85 -3.10 -1.29
N GLY A 100 0.12 -3.93 -0.89
CA GLY A 100 1.55 -3.63 -1.02
C GLY A 100 2.00 -3.64 -2.49
N PHE A 101 1.48 -4.57 -3.28
CA PHE A 101 1.65 -4.58 -4.73
C PHE A 101 1.08 -3.30 -5.37
N HIS A 102 -0.16 -2.92 -5.04
CA HIS A 102 -0.75 -1.66 -5.51
C HIS A 102 0.09 -0.46 -5.09
N SER A 103 0.52 -0.37 -3.84
CA SER A 103 1.35 0.74 -3.34
C SER A 103 2.67 0.88 -4.09
N LEU A 104 3.33 -0.25 -4.40
CA LEU A 104 4.53 -0.30 -5.23
C LEU A 104 4.26 0.25 -6.63
N TYR A 105 3.26 -0.28 -7.33
CA TYR A 105 3.01 0.10 -8.73
C TYR A 105 2.39 1.48 -8.89
N ILE A 106 1.49 1.89 -8.00
CA ILE A 106 0.93 3.26 -8.01
C ILE A 106 2.07 4.27 -7.85
N SER A 107 2.91 4.10 -6.81
CA SER A 107 3.99 5.06 -6.54
C SER A 107 5.07 5.07 -7.62
N ALA A 108 5.40 3.91 -8.21
CA ALA A 108 6.36 3.81 -9.31
C ALA A 108 5.81 4.41 -10.63
N ASN A 109 4.52 4.26 -10.91
CA ASN A 109 3.88 4.88 -12.08
C ASN A 109 3.65 6.40 -11.89
N GLN A 110 3.56 6.86 -10.63
CA GLN A 110 3.32 8.27 -10.28
C GLN A 110 4.44 8.81 -9.37
N PRO A 111 5.68 8.96 -9.88
CA PRO A 111 6.88 9.18 -9.07
C PRO A 111 6.92 10.52 -8.31
N LYS A 112 5.99 11.45 -8.59
CA LYS A 112 5.86 12.75 -7.92
C LYS A 112 4.66 12.83 -6.97
N MET A 113 3.90 11.76 -6.82
CA MET A 113 2.62 11.81 -6.09
C MET A 113 2.78 11.54 -4.60
N PHE A 114 3.72 10.68 -4.21
CA PHE A 114 3.87 10.25 -2.81
C PHE A 114 5.28 10.52 -2.32
N GLY A 115 5.36 11.16 -1.16
CA GLY A 115 6.60 11.35 -0.42
C GLY A 115 6.95 10.15 0.47
N TYR A 116 5.94 9.36 0.85
CA TYR A 116 6.08 8.23 1.75
C TYR A 116 5.39 7.01 1.15
N VAL A 117 6.13 5.89 1.05
CA VAL A 117 5.63 4.62 0.51
C VAL A 117 5.86 3.51 1.52
N GLY A 118 4.82 2.77 1.89
CA GLY A 118 4.88 1.64 2.82
C GLY A 118 4.45 0.32 2.17
N LEU A 119 5.34 -0.66 2.14
CA LEU A 119 5.08 -1.99 1.57
C LEU A 119 5.08 -3.04 2.68
N PHE A 120 3.90 -3.52 3.06
CA PHE A 120 3.71 -4.45 4.19
C PHE A 120 3.49 -5.89 3.68
N SER A 121 4.44 -6.79 3.91
CA SER A 121 4.47 -8.12 3.29
C SER A 121 4.03 -8.10 1.81
N PRO A 122 4.62 -7.25 0.95
CA PRO A 122 4.05 -6.98 -0.36
C PRO A 122 4.21 -8.17 -1.32
N ALA A 123 3.18 -8.40 -2.15
CA ALA A 123 3.42 -9.07 -3.43
C ALA A 123 4.22 -8.11 -4.34
N ILE A 124 5.20 -8.64 -5.08
CA ILE A 124 6.12 -7.80 -5.87
C ILE A 124 5.85 -7.89 -7.37
N LEU A 125 5.65 -9.10 -7.89
CA LEU A 125 5.55 -9.36 -9.32
C LEU A 125 4.14 -9.82 -9.69
N PRO A 126 3.58 -9.37 -10.82
CA PRO A 126 2.37 -9.96 -11.36
C PRO A 126 2.63 -11.40 -11.83
N PRO A 127 1.58 -12.23 -11.97
CA PRO A 127 1.69 -13.52 -12.64
C PRO A 127 2.23 -13.38 -14.07
N GLN A 128 3.02 -14.36 -14.54
CA GLN A 128 3.68 -14.30 -15.86
C GLN A 128 2.71 -14.12 -17.05
N ASN A 129 1.47 -14.58 -16.91
CA ASN A 129 0.43 -14.46 -17.94
C ASN A 129 -0.32 -13.11 -17.91
N LYS A 130 -0.02 -12.22 -16.96
CA LYS A 130 -0.63 -10.89 -16.83
C LYS A 130 0.35 -9.84 -17.36
N GLN A 131 0.05 -9.26 -18.52
CA GLN A 131 0.95 -8.35 -19.26
C GLN A 131 0.45 -6.90 -19.31
N SER A 132 -0.23 -6.43 -18.26
CA SER A 132 -0.69 -5.03 -18.24
C SER A 132 0.50 -4.07 -18.35
N PRO A 133 0.47 -3.07 -19.25
CA PRO A 133 1.54 -2.08 -19.39
C PRO A 133 1.87 -1.33 -18.09
N ILE A 134 0.89 -1.22 -17.19
CA ILE A 134 1.04 -0.66 -15.84
C ILE A 134 2.13 -1.39 -15.04
N TYR A 135 2.32 -2.70 -15.24
CA TYR A 135 3.29 -3.51 -14.49
C TYR A 135 4.63 -3.70 -15.19
N MET A 136 4.73 -3.31 -16.46
CA MET A 136 5.96 -3.42 -17.24
C MET A 136 6.99 -2.37 -16.82
N ASN A 137 8.27 -2.64 -17.12
CA ASN A 137 9.39 -1.72 -16.96
C ASN A 137 9.55 -1.16 -15.53
N LEU A 138 9.27 -1.98 -14.51
CA LEU A 138 9.34 -1.56 -13.11
C LEU A 138 10.73 -1.00 -12.74
N ASP A 139 11.81 -1.55 -13.30
CA ASP A 139 13.18 -1.02 -13.13
C ASP A 139 13.30 0.45 -13.50
N THR A 140 12.87 0.80 -14.71
CA THR A 140 12.90 2.17 -15.22
C THR A 140 12.03 3.08 -14.36
N LYS A 141 10.84 2.61 -13.97
CA LYS A 141 9.91 3.38 -13.12
C LYS A 141 10.51 3.68 -11.73
N LEU A 142 11.14 2.69 -11.11
CA LEU A 142 11.83 2.86 -9.82
C LEU A 142 13.06 3.77 -9.93
N ASP A 143 13.83 3.70 -11.02
CA ASP A 143 14.95 4.64 -11.23
C ASP A 143 14.45 6.09 -11.41
N ILE A 144 13.34 6.29 -12.12
CA ILE A 144 12.69 7.60 -12.22
C ILE A 144 12.23 8.07 -10.84
N GLN A 145 11.52 7.23 -10.08
CA GLN A 145 11.06 7.55 -8.73
C GLN A 145 12.22 7.93 -7.79
N ARG A 146 13.31 7.15 -7.81
CA ARG A 146 14.55 7.45 -7.08
C ARG A 146 15.13 8.82 -7.44
N LYS A 147 15.17 9.15 -8.73
CA LYS A 147 15.69 10.44 -9.23
C LYS A 147 14.78 11.63 -8.89
N GLN A 148 13.46 11.43 -8.86
CA GLN A 148 12.52 12.47 -8.40
C GLN A 148 12.63 12.72 -6.89
N GLY A 149 12.98 11.68 -6.13
CA GLY A 149 13.13 11.75 -4.68
C GLY A 149 11.83 11.50 -3.93
N TYR A 150 11.97 10.97 -2.73
CA TYR A 150 10.90 10.70 -1.75
C TYR A 150 11.50 10.86 -0.35
N GLN A 151 10.65 11.04 0.66
CA GLN A 151 11.05 11.16 2.06
C GLN A 151 11.27 9.79 2.70
N LEU A 152 10.42 8.81 2.41
CA LEU A 152 10.50 7.47 3.00
C LEU A 152 10.01 6.40 2.04
N TYR A 153 10.78 5.33 1.91
CA TYR A 153 10.33 4.08 1.32
C TYR A 153 10.53 2.97 2.34
N TRP A 154 9.47 2.38 2.84
CA TRP A 154 9.49 1.51 4.02
C TRP A 154 8.95 0.13 3.64
N ILE A 155 9.74 -0.91 3.88
CA ILE A 155 9.42 -2.29 3.50
C ILE A 155 9.44 -3.14 4.77
N ALA A 156 8.38 -3.91 5.00
CA ALA A 156 8.37 -4.85 6.11
C ALA A 156 7.83 -6.22 5.72
N ILE A 157 8.35 -7.28 6.34
CA ILE A 157 7.87 -8.64 6.15
C ILE A 157 8.19 -9.53 7.36
N GLY A 158 7.38 -10.55 7.58
CA GLY A 158 7.64 -11.58 8.60
C GLY A 158 8.58 -12.66 8.08
N LYS A 159 9.47 -13.18 8.93
CA LYS A 159 10.47 -14.21 8.56
C LYS A 159 9.88 -15.50 7.99
N THR A 160 8.66 -15.87 8.39
CA THR A 160 7.96 -17.07 7.91
C THR A 160 6.88 -16.76 6.89
N ASP A 161 6.83 -15.53 6.37
CA ASP A 161 5.91 -15.13 5.31
C ASP A 161 6.27 -15.84 3.99
N PHE A 162 5.27 -16.36 3.27
CA PHE A 162 5.50 -17.05 2.00
C PHE A 162 6.04 -16.11 0.92
N LEU A 163 5.89 -14.79 1.07
CA LEU A 163 6.45 -13.77 0.18
C LEU A 163 7.89 -13.38 0.54
N TYR A 164 8.48 -13.91 1.62
CA TYR A 164 9.77 -13.50 2.15
C TYR A 164 10.89 -13.53 1.10
N LYS A 165 10.95 -14.61 0.30
CA LYS A 165 11.93 -14.72 -0.79
C LYS A 165 11.72 -13.63 -1.85
N SER A 166 10.48 -13.39 -2.26
CA SER A 166 10.17 -12.38 -3.28
C SER A 166 10.55 -10.97 -2.83
N VAL A 167 10.28 -10.64 -1.56
CA VAL A 167 10.68 -9.35 -0.97
C VAL A 167 12.20 -9.25 -0.83
N THR A 168 12.88 -10.33 -0.46
CA THR A 168 14.35 -10.36 -0.40
C THR A 168 14.99 -10.12 -1.77
N ASP A 169 14.48 -10.79 -2.82
CA ASP A 169 14.95 -10.60 -4.19
C ASP A 169 14.71 -9.16 -4.68
N PHE A 170 13.56 -8.57 -4.31
CA PHE A 170 13.24 -7.17 -4.59
C PHE A 170 14.19 -6.20 -3.88
N ARG A 171 14.48 -6.41 -2.60
CA ARG A 171 15.45 -5.60 -1.84
C ARG A 171 16.84 -5.64 -2.45
N ASN A 172 17.34 -6.83 -2.80
CA ASN A 172 18.62 -6.99 -3.50
C ASN A 172 18.68 -6.23 -4.84
N LYS A 173 17.52 -6.09 -5.50
CA LYS A 173 17.40 -5.29 -6.72
C LYS A 173 17.46 -3.78 -6.41
N LEU A 174 16.73 -3.32 -5.39
CA LEU A 174 16.79 -1.93 -4.93
C LEU A 174 18.23 -1.54 -4.53
N ASP A 175 18.92 -2.39 -3.78
CA ASP A 175 20.30 -2.18 -3.34
C ASP A 175 21.25 -1.96 -4.53
N ARG A 176 21.15 -2.81 -5.56
CA ARG A 176 21.97 -2.71 -6.79
C ARG A 176 21.73 -1.40 -7.56
N SER A 177 20.52 -0.85 -7.48
CA SER A 177 20.16 0.43 -8.13
C SER A 177 20.46 1.67 -7.28
N GLY A 178 20.89 1.48 -6.02
CA GLY A 178 21.06 2.57 -5.06
C GLY A 178 19.74 3.20 -4.60
N PHE A 179 18.62 2.51 -4.78
CA PHE A 179 17.30 2.95 -4.29
C PHE A 179 17.25 2.77 -2.77
N LYS A 180 17.01 3.87 -2.03
CA LYS A 180 17.06 3.86 -0.56
C LYS A 180 15.72 3.41 0.03
N TYR A 181 15.77 2.52 0.99
CA TYR A 181 14.59 2.08 1.73
C TYR A 181 14.96 1.76 3.18
N THR A 182 13.96 1.82 4.06
CA THR A 182 14.01 1.27 5.41
C THR A 182 13.42 -0.13 5.38
N TYR A 183 14.06 -1.08 6.06
CA TYR A 183 13.60 -2.45 6.14
C TYR A 183 13.30 -2.84 7.58
N VAL A 184 12.15 -3.46 7.79
CA VAL A 184 11.75 -4.03 9.08
C VAL A 184 11.40 -5.50 8.89
N GLU A 185 12.04 -6.35 9.68
CA GLU A 185 11.77 -7.77 9.68
C GLU A 185 11.19 -8.17 11.03
N SER A 186 10.08 -8.88 11.02
CA SER A 186 9.42 -9.37 12.24
C SER A 186 9.37 -10.90 12.28
N ASP A 187 9.10 -11.45 13.46
CA ASP A 187 8.75 -12.87 13.55
C ASP A 187 7.34 -13.13 12.99
N GLY A 188 7.00 -14.40 12.78
CA GLY A 188 5.74 -14.79 12.16
C GLY A 188 5.71 -14.53 10.65
N GLY A 189 4.51 -14.54 10.08
CA GLY A 189 4.31 -14.54 8.63
C GLY A 189 3.22 -13.59 8.15
N HIS A 190 2.41 -14.06 7.21
CA HIS A 190 1.42 -13.24 6.49
C HIS A 190 0.14 -13.05 7.32
N THR A 191 0.16 -12.14 8.31
CA THR A 191 -0.90 -12.02 9.32
C THR A 191 -1.25 -10.58 9.69
N TRP A 192 -2.51 -10.36 10.09
CA TRP A 192 -2.98 -9.07 10.62
C TRP A 192 -2.24 -8.61 11.87
N SER A 193 -1.69 -9.52 12.68
CA SER A 193 -0.89 -9.13 13.84
C SER A 193 0.35 -8.35 13.40
N ASN A 194 1.06 -8.85 12.40
CA ASN A 194 2.25 -8.18 11.86
C ASN A 194 1.87 -6.86 11.17
N TRP A 195 0.79 -6.81 10.40
CA TRP A 195 0.39 -5.58 9.72
C TRP A 195 -0.07 -4.47 10.68
N ARG A 196 -0.64 -4.82 11.84
CA ARG A 196 -0.91 -3.85 12.92
C ARG A 196 0.38 -3.27 13.51
N THR A 197 1.38 -4.10 13.75
CA THR A 197 2.71 -3.65 14.18
C THR A 197 3.33 -2.73 13.13
N TYR A 198 3.28 -3.12 11.85
CA TYR A 198 3.84 -2.32 10.77
C TYR A 198 3.17 -0.95 10.62
N LEU A 199 1.84 -0.88 10.74
CA LEU A 199 1.12 0.39 10.77
C LEU A 199 1.57 1.25 11.96
N THR A 200 1.72 0.63 13.13
CA THR A 200 2.16 1.30 14.37
C THR A 200 3.56 1.89 14.25
N ASP A 201 4.47 1.21 13.53
CA ASP A 201 5.85 1.66 13.33
C ASP A 201 5.99 2.67 12.18
N PHE A 202 5.19 2.51 11.11
CA PHE A 202 5.25 3.35 9.92
C PHE A 202 4.65 4.73 10.13
N VAL A 203 3.45 4.81 10.72
CA VAL A 203 2.70 6.08 10.87
C VAL A 203 3.47 7.17 11.63
N PRO A 204 4.21 6.89 12.71
CA PRO A 204 5.05 7.88 13.39
C PRO A 204 6.14 8.48 12.51
N GLN A 205 6.50 7.89 11.38
CA GLN A 205 7.56 8.41 10.50
C GLN A 205 7.02 9.37 9.42
N LEU A 206 5.69 9.49 9.30
CA LEU A 206 5.06 10.28 8.24
C LEU A 206 5.10 11.78 8.50
N PHE A 207 5.25 12.53 7.40
CA PHE A 207 5.12 13.99 7.33
C PHE A 207 6.08 14.74 8.26
N LYS A 208 7.27 14.22 8.48
CA LYS A 208 8.32 14.83 9.31
C LYS A 208 9.33 15.62 8.50
#